data_AF-A0A348ZTP2-F1
#
_entry.id   AF-A0A348ZTP2-F1
#
_cell.length_a   1.000
_cell.length_b   1.000
_cell.length_c   1.000
_cell.angle_alpha   90.00
_cell.angle_beta   90.00
_cell.angle_gamma   90.00
#
_symmetry.space_group_name_H-M   'P 1'
#
loop_
_entity.id
_entity.type
_entity.pdbx_description
1 polymer ?
#
loop_
_entity_poly.entity_id
_entity_poly.type
_entity_poly.pdbx_seq_one_letter_code
_entity_poly.pdbx_strand_id
1 'polypeptide(L)'
;MGGLTGRLLESLLQREGLSHQAIPVLEWTRESLAVFETSTRLQYRFNMEGPTLQEEEWRLCLDMVSRADPKPDYIVGSGVLPPGAPRDFYARLAHVG
;
A
#
# COMPACT_ATOMS: atom_id res chain seq x y z
N MET A 1 -1.75 -5.69 3.02
CA MET A 1 -2.02 -6.56 1.85
C MET A 1 -2.89 -7.72 2.32
N GLY A 2 -3.90 -8.06 1.53
CA GLY A 2 -4.92 -9.03 1.93
C GLY A 2 -5.47 -9.82 0.74
N GLY A 3 -6.02 -11.00 1.01
CA GLY A 3 -6.57 -11.88 -0.01
C GLY A 3 -5.52 -12.55 -0.93
N LEU A 4 -6.00 -13.16 -2.02
CA LEU A 4 -5.13 -13.78 -3.03
C LEU A 4 -4.36 -12.73 -3.85
N THR A 5 -4.99 -11.58 -4.12
CA THR A 5 -4.38 -10.46 -4.84
C THR A 5 -3.21 -9.86 -4.06
N GLY A 6 -3.33 -9.75 -2.73
CA GLY A 6 -2.22 -9.35 -1.86
C GLY A 6 -1.03 -10.30 -1.95
N ARG A 7 -1.27 -11.62 -1.89
CA ARG A 7 -0.21 -12.63 -2.03
C ARG A 7 0.43 -12.62 -3.41
N LEU A 8 -0.36 -12.38 -4.46
CA LEU A 8 0.16 -12.21 -5.81
C LEU A 8 1.12 -11.01 -5.85
N LEU A 9 0.75 -9.87 -5.28
CA LEU A 9 1.61 -8.69 -5.22
C LEU A 9 2.93 -8.97 -4.47
N GLU A 10 2.87 -9.63 -3.31
CA GLU A 10 4.07 -10.05 -2.56
C GLU A 10 4.98 -10.95 -3.41
N SER A 11 4.41 -11.92 -4.13
CA SER A 11 5.19 -12.81 -5.00
C SER A 11 5.88 -12.07 -6.15
N LEU A 12 5.24 -11.02 -6.69
CA LEU A 12 5.82 -10.18 -7.75
C LEU A 12 6.98 -9.35 -7.20
N LEU A 13 6.81 -8.73 -6.03
CA LEU A 13 7.90 -7.98 -5.37
C LEU A 13 9.10 -8.88 -5.05
N GLN A 14 8.86 -10.10 -4.58
CA GLN A 14 9.92 -11.08 -4.31
C GLN A 14 10.67 -11.47 -5.59
N ARG A 15 9.95 -11.67 -6.71
CA ARG A 15 10.56 -12.00 -8.02
C ARG A 15 11.45 -10.89 -8.55
N GLU A 16 11.12 -9.63 -8.27
CA GLU A 16 11.94 -8.46 -8.59
C GLU A 16 13.11 -8.26 -7.60
N GLY A 17 13.26 -9.12 -6.59
CA GLY A 17 14.33 -9.01 -5.59
C GLY A 17 14.14 -7.85 -4.60
N LEU A 18 12.91 -7.33 -4.47
CA LEU A 18 12.62 -6.21 -3.59
C LEU A 18 12.30 -6.70 -2.17
N SER A 19 13.11 -6.26 -1.20
CA SER A 19 12.81 -6.44 0.21
C SER A 19 11.54 -5.67 0.58
N HIS A 20 10.59 -6.37 1.18
CA HIS A 20 9.31 -5.79 1.59
C HIS A 20 8.80 -6.49 2.85
N GLN A 21 7.97 -5.77 3.61
CA GLN A 21 7.25 -6.32 4.75
C GLN A 21 5.77 -6.01 4.59
N ALA A 22 4.98 -7.06 4.36
CA ALA A 22 3.54 -6.98 4.23
C ALA A 22 2.87 -6.81 5.59
N ILE A 23 1.98 -5.83 5.72
CA ILE A 23 1.04 -5.76 6.85
C ILE A 23 -0.23 -6.46 6.43
N PRO A 24 -0.62 -7.60 7.04
CA PRO A 24 -1.83 -8.31 6.67
C PRO A 24 -3.06 -7.45 6.96
N VAL A 25 -3.99 -7.42 6.02
CA VAL A 25 -5.29 -6.77 6.18
C VAL A 25 -6.41 -7.75 5.83
N LEU A 26 -7.58 -7.57 6.41
CA LEU A 26 -8.72 -8.47 6.29
C LEU A 26 -9.30 -8.45 4.87
N GLU A 27 -9.51 -7.26 4.33
CA GLU A 27 -10.06 -7.08 2.99
C GLU A 27 -9.01 -7.30 1.89
N TRP A 28 -9.48 -7.65 0.69
CA TRP A 28 -8.58 -8.00 -0.41
C TRP A 28 -7.90 -6.77 -0.97
N THR A 29 -6.63 -6.90 -1.36
CA THR A 29 -5.93 -5.84 -2.06
C THR A 29 -6.59 -5.58 -3.41
N ARG A 30 -6.99 -4.32 -3.65
CA ARG A 30 -7.64 -3.93 -4.90
C ARG A 30 -6.73 -4.15 -6.11
N GLU A 31 -7.35 -4.32 -7.26
CA GLU A 31 -6.68 -4.30 -8.55
C GLU A 31 -6.98 -2.98 -9.27
N SER A 32 -6.22 -2.67 -10.31
CA SER A 32 -6.51 -1.56 -11.20
C SER A 32 -6.27 -2.01 -12.62
N LEU A 33 -7.16 -1.63 -13.53
CA LEU A 33 -7.10 -2.04 -14.93
C LEU A 33 -6.70 -0.84 -15.79
N ALA A 34 -5.61 -1.00 -16.54
CA ALA A 34 -5.22 -0.06 -17.57
C ALA A 34 -5.36 -0.72 -18.95
N VAL A 35 -6.14 -0.10 -19.83
CA VAL A 35 -6.29 -0.53 -21.23
C VAL A 35 -5.57 0.48 -22.11
N PHE A 36 -4.56 0.00 -22.83
CA PHE A 36 -3.88 0.78 -23.87
C PHE A 36 -4.43 0.37 -25.23
N GLU A 37 -5.16 1.28 -25.87
CA GLU A 37 -5.71 1.06 -27.20
C GLU A 37 -4.62 1.46 -28.22
N THR A 38 -4.18 0.50 -29.03
CA THR A 38 -2.95 0.63 -29.82
C THR A 38 -3.09 1.45 -31.09
N SER A 39 -4.31 1.57 -31.65
CA SER A 39 -4.53 2.28 -32.91
C SER A 39 -4.60 3.80 -32.72
N THR A 40 -5.30 4.25 -31.68
CA THR A 40 -5.46 5.65 -31.27
C THR A 40 -4.42 6.08 -30.24
N ARG A 41 -3.70 5.13 -29.63
CA ARG A 41 -2.73 5.34 -28.54
C ARG A 41 -3.37 5.93 -27.26
N LEU A 42 -4.68 5.76 -27.09
CA LEU A 42 -5.38 6.20 -25.90
C LEU A 42 -5.17 5.23 -24.73
N GLN A 43 -5.15 5.78 -23.52
CA GLN A 43 -5.07 5.02 -22.27
C GLN A 43 -6.35 5.22 -21.45
N TYR A 44 -6.97 4.11 -21.08
CA TYR A 44 -8.14 4.09 -20.20
C TYR A 44 -7.75 3.43 -18.89
N ARG A 45 -7.99 4.11 -17.76
CA ARG A 45 -7.58 3.64 -16.44
C ARG A 45 -8.80 3.51 -15.54
N PHE A 46 -9.10 2.29 -15.14
CA PHE A 46 -10.17 1.95 -14.22
C PHE A 46 -9.55 1.66 -12.87
N ASN A 47 -9.68 2.62 -11.95
CA ASN A 47 -9.17 2.49 -10.60
C ASN A 47 -10.33 2.09 -9.68
N MET A 48 -10.23 0.92 -9.07
CA MET A 48 -11.20 0.44 -8.11
C MET A 48 -10.92 1.07 -6.74
N GLU A 49 -11.95 1.24 -5.92
CA GLU A 49 -11.74 1.71 -4.55
C GLU A 49 -10.90 0.70 -3.76
N GLY A 50 -10.05 1.21 -2.88
CA GLY A 50 -9.23 0.38 -2.01
C GLY A 50 -10.07 -0.26 -0.90
N PRO A 51 -9.53 -1.31 -0.24
CA PRO A 51 -10.17 -1.87 0.94
C PRO A 51 -10.29 -0.81 2.04
N THR A 52 -11.33 -0.95 2.88
CA THR A 52 -11.42 -0.14 4.09
C THR A 52 -10.49 -0.70 5.15
N LEU A 53 -9.53 0.08 5.63
CA LEU A 53 -8.63 -0.32 6.69
C LEU A 53 -9.31 -0.21 8.06
N GLN A 54 -9.12 -1.23 8.89
CA GLN A 54 -9.46 -1.17 10.31
C GLN A 54 -8.40 -0.37 11.08
N GLU A 55 -8.76 0.11 12.27
CA GLU A 55 -7.90 0.95 13.09
C GLU A 55 -6.58 0.25 13.45
N GLU A 56 -6.68 -1.03 13.78
CA GLU A 56 -5.57 -1.89 14.12
C GLU A 56 -4.61 -2.07 12.94
N GLU A 57 -5.15 -2.20 11.72
CA GLU A 57 -4.37 -2.45 10.52
C GLU A 57 -3.47 -1.28 10.14
N TRP A 58 -3.99 -0.04 10.16
CA TRP A 58 -3.15 1.12 9.86
C TRP A 58 -2.23 1.49 11.03
N ARG A 59 -2.61 1.20 12.29
CA ARG A 59 -1.73 1.42 13.45
C ARG A 59 -0.50 0.51 13.42
N LEU A 60 -0.66 -0.74 13.00
CA LEU A 60 0.46 -1.66 12.83
C LEU A 60 1.53 -1.10 11.87
N CYS A 61 1.13 -0.30 10.88
CA CYS A 61 2.08 0.38 9.99
C CYS A 61 2.94 1.41 10.72
N LEU A 62 2.32 2.25 11.55
CA LEU A 62 3.03 3.22 12.36
C LEU A 62 3.95 2.54 13.38
N ASP A 63 3.47 1.47 14.02
CA ASP A 63 4.23 0.69 14.98
C ASP A 63 5.48 0.07 14.34
N MET A 64 5.35 -0.50 13.14
CA MET A 64 6.49 -1.06 12.41
C MET A 64 7.56 -0.02 12.11
N VAL A 65 7.18 1.16 11.64
CA VAL A 65 8.12 2.25 11.36
C VAL A 65 8.74 2.78 12.65
N SER A 66 7.97 2.87 13.73
CA SER A 66 8.47 3.30 15.05
C SER A 66 9.55 2.36 15.60
N ARG A 67 9.45 1.06 15.31
CA ARG A 67 10.32 -0.02 15.79
C ARG A 67 11.44 -0.40 14.81
N ALA A 68 11.52 0.26 13.65
CA ALA A 68 12.54 -0.02 12.66
C ALA A 68 13.94 0.24 13.25
N ASP A 69 14.82 -0.76 13.12
CA ASP A 69 16.21 -0.70 13.59
C ASP A 69 17.13 -1.31 12.50
N PRO A 70 18.10 -0.56 11.95
CA PRO A 70 18.35 0.86 12.22
C PRO A 70 17.20 1.76 11.78
N LYS A 71 17.10 2.93 12.42
CA LYS A 71 16.15 3.96 12.01
C LYS A 71 16.48 4.44 10.58
N PRO A 72 15.48 4.53 9.69
CA PRO A 72 15.71 4.99 8.33
C PRO A 72 16.00 6.50 8.29
N ASP A 73 16.95 6.93 7.47
CA ASP A 73 17.23 8.36 7.26
C ASP A 73 16.06 9.09 6.57
N TYR A 74 15.28 8.35 5.79
CA TYR A 74 14.15 8.88 5.01
C TYR A 74 12.97 7.91 5.02
N ILE A 75 11.77 8.48 5.15
CA ILE A 75 10.50 7.77 4.99
C ILE A 75 9.69 8.48 3.91
N VAL A 76 9.18 7.70 2.95
CA VAL A 76 8.36 8.22 1.85
C VAL A 76 6.94 7.69 1.99
N GLY A 77 6.03 8.55 2.44
CA GLY A 77 4.58 8.32 2.37
C GLY A 77 4.07 8.72 0.99
N SER A 78 3.51 7.77 0.23
CA SER A 78 3.07 8.02 -1.15
C SER A 78 1.72 7.35 -1.44
N GLY A 79 0.89 8.08 -2.20
CA GLY A 79 -0.43 7.61 -2.64
C GLY A 79 -1.59 8.17 -1.82
N VAL A 80 -2.80 7.91 -2.33
CA VAL A 80 -4.05 8.28 -1.67
C VAL A 80 -4.30 7.34 -0.50
N LEU A 81 -4.73 7.91 0.63
CA LEU A 81 -5.07 7.12 1.81
C LEU A 81 -6.30 6.24 1.54
N PRO A 82 -6.25 4.94 1.88
CA PRO A 82 -7.41 4.07 1.75
C PRO A 82 -8.52 4.52 2.72
N PRO A 83 -9.79 4.16 2.44
CA PRO A 83 -10.87 4.36 3.39
C PRO A 83 -10.51 3.76 4.76
N GLY A 84 -10.99 4.37 5.85
CA GLY A 84 -10.70 3.93 7.22
C GLY A 84 -9.37 4.44 7.82
N ALA A 85 -8.39 4.81 6.98
CA ALA A 85 -7.20 5.51 7.47
C ALA A 85 -7.52 6.98 7.82
N PRO A 86 -6.96 7.52 8.90
CA PRO A 86 -7.23 8.89 9.31
C PRO A 86 -6.52 9.88 8.36
N ARG A 87 -7.14 11.04 8.10
CA ARG A 87 -6.61 12.03 7.13
C ARG A 87 -5.22 12.56 7.48
N ASP A 88 -4.86 12.53 8.77
CA ASP A 88 -3.58 12.94 9.31
C ASP A 88 -2.55 11.80 9.37
N PHE A 89 -2.81 10.64 8.73
CA PHE A 89 -1.94 9.47 8.79
C PHE A 89 -0.47 9.78 8.46
N TYR A 90 -0.20 10.55 7.40
CA TYR A 90 1.18 10.90 7.05
C TYR A 90 1.84 11.87 8.04
N ALA A 91 1.07 12.72 8.73
CA ALA A 91 1.60 13.54 9.82
C ALA A 91 1.98 12.66 11.02
N ARG A 92 1.18 11.64 11.33
CA ARG A 92 1.51 10.63 12.36
C ARG A 92 2.75 9.81 11.98
N LEU A 93 2.85 9.42 10.71
CA LEU A 93 4.00 8.70 10.17
C LEU A 93 5.29 9.52 10.34
N ALA A 94 5.25 10.81 10.00
CA ALA A 94 6.39 11.72 10.16
C ALA A 94 6.80 11.95 11.62
N HIS A 95 5.89 11.71 12.58
CA HIS A 95 6.19 11.83 14.01
C HIS A 95 6.85 10.57 14.60
N VAL A 96 6.52 9.39 14.08
CA VAL A 96 7.04 8.10 14.59
C VAL A 96 8.30 7.62 13.86
N GLY A 97 8.49 8.09 12.63
CA GLY A 97 9.67 7.85 11.81
C GLY A 97 10.92 8.43 12.43
#